data_AF-A0A3M2UTI5-F1
#
_entry.id   AF-A0A3M2UTI5-F1
#
_cell.length_a   1.000
_cell.length_b   1.000
_cell.length_c   1.000
_cell.angle_alpha   90.00
_cell.angle_beta   90.00
_cell.angle_gamma   90.00
#
_symmetry.space_group_name_H-M   'P 1'
#
loop_
_entity.id
_entity.type
_entity.pdbx_description
1 polymer ?
#
loop_
_entity_poly.entity_id
_entity_poly.type
_entity_poly.pdbx_seq_one_letter_code
_entity_poly.pdbx_strand_id
1 'polypeptide(L)'
;APGTYSTYARLSSIKEEEGVPSAEDMIKSLVQGQEAVVRTARSIFPLLDKVSDEPTADLLTQRMQVHEKTAWMLRSMLESK
;
A
#
# COMPACT_ATOMS: atom_id res chain seq x y z
N ALA A 1 3.57 2.75 18.63
CA ALA A 1 3.13 1.94 17.48
C ALA A 1 2.62 0.58 17.98
N PRO A 2 1.63 -0.05 17.33
CA PRO A 2 1.20 -1.41 17.67
C PRO A 2 2.35 -2.41 17.49
N GLY A 3 2.39 -3.47 18.31
CA GLY A 3 3.52 -4.41 18.38
C GLY A 3 3.15 -5.90 18.37
N THR A 4 1.88 -6.25 18.22
CA THR A 4 1.43 -7.65 18.11
C THR A 4 0.89 -7.93 16.71
N TYR A 5 1.14 -9.14 16.19
CA TYR A 5 0.60 -9.59 14.90
C TYR A 5 -0.93 -9.48 14.83
N SER A 6 -1.63 -9.83 15.92
CA SER A 6 -3.07 -9.69 16.03
C SER A 6 -3.56 -8.24 15.88
N THR A 7 -2.77 -7.26 16.32
CA THR A 7 -3.11 -5.85 16.17
C THR A 7 -2.82 -5.37 14.74
N TYR A 8 -1.75 -5.84 14.10
CA TYR A 8 -1.51 -5.56 12.68
C TYR A 8 -2.62 -6.12 11.79
N ALA A 9 -2.99 -7.38 11.99
CA ALA A 9 -4.07 -8.02 11.23
C ALA A 9 -5.40 -7.27 11.38
N ARG A 10 -5.74 -6.84 12.60
CA ARG A 10 -6.96 -6.08 12.88
C ARG A 10 -6.97 -4.68 12.22
N LEU A 11 -5.82 -4.03 12.10
CA LEU A 11 -5.72 -2.67 11.55
C LEU A 11 -5.45 -2.64 10.04
N SER A 12 -5.06 -3.77 9.46
CA SER A 12 -4.75 -3.89 8.03
C SER A 12 -6.01 -3.78 7.18
N SER A 13 -5.92 -3.05 6.07
CA SER A 13 -6.92 -3.08 4.99
C SER A 13 -6.60 -4.13 3.91
N ILE A 14 -5.44 -4.78 4.00
CA ILE A 14 -4.99 -5.86 3.13
C ILE A 14 -5.41 -7.19 3.76
N LYS A 15 -6.16 -7.99 3.00
CA LYS A 15 -6.60 -9.32 3.41
C LYS A 15 -5.49 -10.34 3.22
N GLU A 16 -5.42 -11.30 4.13
CA GLU A 16 -4.54 -12.47 3.98
C GLU A 16 -5.12 -13.40 2.92
N GLU A 17 -4.22 -14.00 2.14
CA GLU A 17 -4.57 -15.02 1.15
C GLU A 17 -4.41 -16.41 1.77
N GLU A 18 -5.34 -17.31 1.49
CA GLU A 18 -5.24 -18.70 1.92
C GLU A 18 -4.68 -19.59 0.80
N GLY A 19 -3.70 -20.43 1.13
CA GLY A 19 -3.10 -21.35 0.16
C GLY A 19 -2.08 -20.70 -0.77
N VAL A 20 -1.98 -21.21 -2.00
CA VAL A 20 -0.98 -20.78 -3.00
C VAL A 20 -1.69 -20.48 -4.32
N PRO A 21 -1.96 -19.20 -4.63
CA PRO A 21 -2.66 -18.82 -5.86
C PRO A 21 -1.75 -18.96 -7.10
N SER A 22 -2.31 -18.72 -8.29
CA SER A 22 -1.51 -18.69 -9.52
C SER A 22 -0.50 -17.52 -9.48
N ALA A 23 0.60 -17.62 -10.23
CA ALA A 23 1.59 -16.54 -10.31
C ALA A 23 0.97 -15.20 -10.78
N GLU A 24 -0.03 -15.28 -11.67
CA GLU A 24 -0.74 -14.09 -12.15
C GLU A 24 -1.61 -13.47 -11.06
N ASP A 25 -2.29 -14.30 -10.27
CA ASP A 25 -3.12 -13.83 -9.15
C ASP A 25 -2.25 -13.30 -8.00
N MET A 26 -1.07 -13.88 -7.76
CA MET A 26 -0.07 -13.31 -6.85
C MET A 26 0.30 -11.88 -7.26
N ILE A 27 0.58 -11.65 -8.55
CA ILE A 27 0.93 -10.32 -9.05
C ILE A 27 -0.25 -9.36 -8.89
N LYS A 28 -1.48 -9.78 -9.21
CA LYS A 28 -2.69 -8.97 -8.99
C LYS A 28 -2.85 -8.58 -7.51
N SER A 29 -2.69 -9.53 -6.59
CA SER A 29 -2.75 -9.27 -5.15
C SER A 29 -1.65 -8.32 -4.69
N LEU A 30 -0.42 -8.44 -5.24
CA LEU A 30 0.66 -7.50 -4.96
C LEU A 30 0.32 -6.08 -5.46
N VAL A 31 -0.21 -5.92 -6.68
CA VAL A 31 -0.66 -4.61 -7.18
C VAL A 31 -1.67 -3.98 -6.22
N GLN A 32 -2.69 -4.75 -5.84
CA GLN A 32 -3.73 -4.28 -4.92
C GLN A 32 -3.16 -3.87 -3.56
N GLY A 33 -2.19 -4.62 -3.03
CA GLY A 33 -1.48 -4.30 -1.78
C GLY A 33 -0.71 -2.99 -1.87
N GLN A 34 0.06 -2.76 -2.95
CA GLN A 34 0.78 -1.51 -3.17
C GLN A 34 -0.20 -0.32 -3.23
N GLU A 35 -1.29 -0.45 -3.98
CA GLU A 35 -2.32 0.59 -4.11
C GLU A 35 -3.06 0.85 -2.79
N ALA A 36 -3.26 -0.17 -1.95
CA ALA A 36 -3.86 0.00 -0.62
C ALA A 36 -2.99 0.89 0.28
N VAL A 37 -1.67 0.72 0.24
CA VAL A 37 -0.74 1.59 0.98
C VAL A 37 -0.80 3.03 0.46
N VAL A 38 -0.82 3.22 -0.87
CA VAL A 38 -0.95 4.55 -1.48
C VAL A 38 -2.25 5.24 -1.07
N ARG A 39 -3.39 4.53 -1.14
CA ARG A 39 -4.70 5.07 -0.70
C ARG A 39 -4.69 5.46 0.77
N THR A 40 -4.09 4.62 1.62
CA THR A 40 -3.99 4.90 3.06
C THR A 40 -3.15 6.15 3.31
N ALA A 41 -1.96 6.25 2.70
CA ALA A 41 -1.10 7.42 2.81
C ALA A 41 -1.81 8.70 2.34
N ARG A 42 -2.45 8.65 1.16
CA ARG A 42 -3.18 9.79 0.58
C ARG A 42 -4.35 10.25 1.46
N SER A 43 -5.02 9.32 2.15
CA SER A 43 -6.15 9.65 3.04
C SER A 43 -5.75 10.49 4.27
N ILE A 44 -4.46 10.52 4.62
CA ILE A 44 -3.94 11.23 5.79
C ILE A 44 -3.67 12.71 5.49
N PHE A 45 -3.39 13.08 4.23
CA PHE A 45 -3.04 14.45 3.85
C PHE A 45 -4.03 15.53 4.31
N PRO A 46 -5.37 15.35 4.21
CA PRO A 46 -6.32 16.34 4.72
C PRO A 46 -6.20 16.62 6.22
N LEU A 47 -5.65 15.69 7.00
CA LEU A 47 -5.35 15.91 8.41
C LEU A 47 -4.03 16.66 8.58
N LEU A 48 -2.98 16.29 7.84
CA LEU A 48 -1.66 16.93 7.91
C LEU A 48 -1.75 18.41 7.54
N ASP A 49 -2.52 18.74 6.50
CA ASP A 49 -2.76 20.11 6.07
C ASP A 49 -3.42 20.96 7.17
N LYS A 50 -4.27 20.36 8.01
CA LYS A 50 -4.95 21.06 9.11
C LYS A 50 -4.05 21.35 10.30
N VAL A 51 -3.02 20.53 10.50
CA VAL A 51 -2.12 20.63 11.66
C VAL A 51 -0.73 21.13 11.29
N SER A 52 -0.49 21.43 10.00
CA SER A 52 0.81 21.86 9.47
C SER A 52 1.93 20.88 9.90
N ASP A 53 1.74 19.59 9.60
CA ASP A 53 2.75 18.55 9.81
C ASP A 53 3.45 18.22 8.49
N GLU A 54 4.33 19.12 8.05
CA GLU A 54 5.10 18.97 6.82
C GLU A 54 6.07 17.77 6.85
N PRO A 55 6.75 17.44 7.96
CA PRO A 55 7.63 16.27 8.00
C PRO A 55 6.89 14.96 7.75
N THR A 56 5.69 14.77 8.32
CA THR A 56 4.88 13.58 8.03
C THR A 56 4.38 13.60 6.58
N ALA A 57 4.01 14.76 6.04
CA ALA A 57 3.57 14.87 4.65
C ALA A 57 4.68 14.50 3.65
N ASP A 58 5.92 14.93 3.90
CA ASP A 58 7.07 14.55 3.08
C ASP A 58 7.34 13.04 3.16
N LEU A 59 7.34 12.47 4.37
CA LEU A 59 7.52 11.02 4.56
C LEU A 59 6.48 10.20 3.79
N LEU A 60 5.20 10.59 3.86
CA LEU A 60 4.13 9.92 3.12
C LEU A 60 4.28 10.09 1.61
N THR A 61 4.72 11.27 1.15
CA THR A 61 4.99 11.53 -0.27
C THR A 61 6.05 10.59 -0.81
N GLN A 62 7.19 10.47 -0.12
CA GLN A 62 8.27 9.57 -0.53
C GLN A 62 7.82 8.10 -0.54
N ARG A 63 6.98 7.69 0.42
CA ARG A 63 6.44 6.32 0.43
C ARG A 63 5.45 6.07 -0.70
N MET A 64 4.57 7.01 -1.00
CA MET A 64 3.66 6.89 -2.14
C MET A 64 4.43 6.72 -3.45
N GLN A 65 5.49 7.50 -3.69
CA GLN A 65 6.30 7.37 -4.91
C GLN A 65 6.86 5.96 -5.12
N VAL A 66 7.37 5.34 -4.04
CA VAL A 66 7.88 3.96 -4.11
C VAL A 66 6.76 2.97 -4.45
N HIS A 67 5.64 3.03 -3.72
CA HIS A 67 4.54 2.10 -3.90
C HIS A 67 3.83 2.28 -5.26
N GLU A 68 3.67 3.51 -5.75
CA GLU A 68 3.11 3.81 -7.08
C GLU A 68 4.02 3.27 -8.20
N LYS A 69 5.34 3.45 -8.07
CA LYS A 69 6.32 2.90 -9.02
C LYS A 69 6.30 1.37 -9.03
N THR A 70 6.25 0.73 -7.87
CA THR A 70 6.15 -0.73 -7.76
C THR A 70 4.84 -1.25 -8.35
N ALA A 71 3.71 -0.60 -8.05
CA ALA A 71 2.42 -0.97 -8.63
C ALA A 71 2.44 -0.86 -10.16
N TRP A 72 3.05 0.18 -10.72
CA TRP A 72 3.23 0.32 -12.17
C TRP A 72 4.05 -0.81 -12.78
N MET A 73 5.21 -1.16 -12.19
CA MET A 73 6.02 -2.28 -12.67
C MET A 73 5.24 -3.59 -12.65
N LEU A 74 4.51 -3.88 -11.57
CA LEU A 74 3.71 -5.09 -11.46
C LEU A 74 2.56 -5.14 -12.49
N ARG A 75 1.90 -4.00 -12.77
CA ARG A 75 0.90 -3.92 -13.84
C ARG A 75 1.49 -4.21 -15.22
N SER A 76 2.69 -3.69 -15.51
CA SER A 76 3.35 -3.98 -16.81
C SER A 76 3.66 -5.47 -17.01
N MET A 77 3.87 -6.24 -15.93
CA MET A 77 4.06 -7.69 -16.00
C MET A 77 2.76 -8.44 -16.35
N LEU A 78 1.60 -7.86 -16.06
CA LEU A 78 0.29 -8.40 -16.43
C LEU A 78 -0.12 -8.02 -17.86
N GLU A 79 0.33 -6.85 -18.35
CA GLU A 79 0.06 -6.36 -19.71
C GLU A 79 0.91 -7.05 -20.79
N SER A 80 2.02 -7.68 -20.42
CA SER A 80 2.97 -8.32 -21.35
C SER A 80 2.57 -9.75 -21.75
N LYS A 81 1.29 -10.12 -21.61
CA LYS A 81 0.69 -11.39 -22.07
C LYS A 81 -0.44 -11.10 -23.04
#